data_AF-A0A257JBK9-F1
#
_entry.id   AF-A0A257JBK9-F1
#
_cell.length_a   1.000
_cell.length_b   1.000
_cell.length_c   1.000
_cell.angle_alpha   90.00
_cell.angle_beta   90.00
_cell.angle_gamma   90.00
#
_symmetry.space_group_name_H-M   'P 1'
#
loop_
_entity.id
_entity.type
_entity.pdbx_description
1 polymer ?
#
loop_
_entity_poly.entity_id
_entity_poly.type
_entity_poly.pdbx_seq_one_letter_code
_entity_poly.pdbx_strand_id
1 'polypeptide(L)'
;GHHKRDGSLRLVWTPAAGHELDLVQRSGQEERWAGVRERSGQKRYHQSVHDIDRSHTALGWQADWGGDWQARSLLRAYGSHTTVTNTRTLGVAALRPQTLDDRVVEGQGSVAPAAGRLYTAGFEWRDEQLDNEGLAGGHGQVRHEALFGQAELALLPNLALTAGLRHD
;
A
#
# COMPACT_ATOMS: atom_id res chain seq x y z
N GLY A 1 -11.80 -24.35 -0.78
CA GLY A 1 -10.39 -24.60 -1.05
C GLY A 1 -9.79 -23.39 -1.72
N HIS A 2 -8.49 -23.45 -2.03
CA HIS A 2 -7.84 -22.43 -2.86
C HIS A 2 -6.70 -23.06 -3.66
N HIS A 3 -6.36 -22.43 -4.78
CA HIS A 3 -5.18 -22.69 -5.58
C HIS A 3 -4.47 -21.37 -5.83
N LYS A 4 -3.16 -21.32 -5.60
CA LYS A 4 -2.41 -20.05 -5.63
C LYS A 4 -1.08 -20.21 -6.36
N ARG A 5 -0.72 -19.19 -7.15
CA ARG A 5 0.58 -19.03 -7.80
C ARG A 5 1.06 -17.62 -7.54
N ASP A 6 2.25 -17.47 -6.94
CA ASP A 6 2.86 -16.17 -6.70
C ASP A 6 4.29 -16.13 -7.25
N GLY A 7 4.72 -14.94 -7.63
CA GLY A 7 6.09 -14.64 -8.02
C GLY A 7 6.53 -13.29 -7.46
N SER A 8 7.82 -13.15 -7.17
CA SER A 8 8.41 -11.88 -6.79
C SER A 8 9.82 -11.74 -7.32
N LEU A 9 10.15 -10.54 -7.78
CA LEU A 9 11.50 -10.12 -8.13
C LEU A 9 11.88 -8.93 -7.24
N ARG A 10 13.10 -8.94 -6.71
CA ARG A 10 13.66 -7.82 -5.96
C ARG A 10 15.06 -7.51 -6.47
N LEU A 11 15.33 -6.23 -6.70
CA LEU A 11 16.64 -5.70 -7.04
C LEU A 11 17.01 -4.65 -5.99
N VAL A 12 18.14 -4.86 -5.32
CA VAL A 12 18.73 -3.87 -4.41
C VAL A 12 20.02 -3.37 -5.03
N TRP A 13 20.19 -2.05 -5.06
CA TRP A 13 21.37 -1.40 -5.60
C TRP A 13 21.87 -0.30 -4.67
N THR A 14 23.17 -0.30 -4.41
CA THR A 14 23.86 0.71 -3.59
C THR A 14 24.67 1.61 -4.53
N PRO A 15 24.09 2.69 -5.09
CA PRO A 15 24.77 3.52 -6.08
C PRO A 15 25.97 4.30 -5.51
N ALA A 16 25.94 4.60 -4.22
CA ALA A 16 26.99 5.29 -3.48
C ALA A 16 26.90 4.93 -1.99
N ALA A 17 27.97 5.21 -1.24
CA ALA A 17 27.96 5.01 0.21
C ALA A 17 26.80 5.79 0.86
N GLY A 18 26.05 5.13 1.73
CA GLY A 18 24.88 5.73 2.39
C GLY A 18 23.60 5.71 1.55
N HIS A 19 23.63 5.32 0.28
CA HIS A 19 22.45 5.30 -0.59
C HIS A 19 22.04 3.87 -0.97
N GLU A 20 20.75 3.59 -0.91
CA GLU A 20 20.19 2.31 -1.37
C GLU A 20 18.92 2.55 -2.19
N LEU A 21 18.82 1.84 -3.31
CA LEU A 21 17.65 1.74 -4.16
C LEU A 21 17.11 0.31 -4.07
N ASP A 22 15.80 0.17 -3.88
CA ASP A 22 15.10 -1.12 -3.79
C ASP A 22 13.93 -1.13 -4.77
N LEU A 23 13.98 -2.01 -5.78
CA LEU A 23 12.90 -2.25 -6.72
C LEU A 23 12.30 -3.62 -6.44
N VAL A 24 11.00 -3.66 -6.19
CA VAL A 24 10.24 -4.88 -5.94
C VAL A 24 9.10 -4.99 -6.95
N GLN A 25 8.99 -6.13 -7.61
CA GLN A 25 7.83 -6.54 -8.38
C GLN A 25 7.23 -7.81 -7.76
N ARG A 26 5.93 -7.84 -7.57
CA ARG A 26 5.19 -9.02 -7.11
C ARG A 26 3.99 -9.25 -8.02
N SER A 27 3.68 -10.51 -8.27
CA SER A 27 2.46 -10.92 -8.95
C SER A 27 1.90 -12.17 -8.28
N GLY A 28 0.58 -12.31 -8.32
CA GLY A 28 -0.10 -13.45 -7.72
C GLY A 28 -1.44 -13.71 -8.40
N GLN A 29 -1.73 -14.98 -8.62
CA GLN A 29 -3.02 -15.47 -9.10
C GLN A 29 -3.56 -16.46 -8.10
N GLU A 30 -4.83 -16.29 -7.73
CA GLU A 30 -5.46 -17.11 -6.72
C GLU A 30 -6.91 -17.43 -7.09
N GLU A 31 -7.22 -18.72 -7.18
CA GLU A 31 -8.59 -19.21 -7.25
C GLU A 31 -9.04 -19.60 -5.83
N ARG A 32 -10.18 -19.09 -5.36
CA ARG A 32 -10.80 -19.48 -4.08
C ARG A 32 -12.21 -20.00 -4.31
N TRP A 33 -12.50 -21.18 -3.80
CA TRP A 33 -13.86 -21.74 -3.88
C TRP A 33 -14.44 -22.12 -2.53
N ALA A 34 -15.74 -21.88 -2.37
CA ALA A 34 -16.50 -22.31 -1.20
C ALA A 34 -17.88 -22.80 -1.62
N GLY A 35 -18.38 -23.81 -0.90
CA GLY A 35 -19.78 -24.22 -0.97
C GLY A 35 -20.63 -23.23 -0.16
N VAL A 36 -21.65 -22.65 -0.80
CA VAL A 36 -22.52 -21.63 -0.20
C VAL A 36 -23.97 -22.01 -0.46
N ARG A 37 -24.84 -21.73 0.50
CA ARG A 37 -26.29 -21.83 0.31
C ARG A 37 -26.87 -20.44 0.08
N GLU A 38 -27.70 -20.28 -0.95
CA GLU A 38 -28.44 -19.03 -1.16
C GLU A 38 -29.26 -18.68 0.10
N ARG A 39 -29.17 -17.42 0.54
CA ARG A 39 -29.91 -16.93 1.72
C ARG A 39 -31.41 -16.75 1.45
N SER A 40 -31.79 -16.49 0.20
CA SER A 40 -33.16 -16.25 -0.26
C SER A 40 -33.44 -16.99 -1.57
N GLY A 41 -34.69 -17.00 -2.03
CA GLY A 41 -35.08 -17.69 -3.27
C GLY A 41 -35.09 -19.21 -3.13
N GLN A 42 -34.53 -19.93 -4.11
CA GLN A 42 -34.58 -21.41 -4.22
C GLN A 42 -33.67 -22.14 -3.21
N LYS A 43 -32.92 -21.41 -2.37
CA LYS A 43 -32.04 -21.96 -1.31
C LYS A 43 -31.06 -23.03 -1.81
N ARG A 44 -30.58 -22.93 -3.05
CA ARG A 44 -29.68 -23.91 -3.68
C ARG A 44 -28.31 -23.89 -3.00
N TYR A 45 -27.73 -25.07 -2.84
CA TYR A 45 -26.31 -25.22 -2.53
C TYR A 45 -25.52 -25.11 -3.82
N HIS A 46 -24.69 -24.08 -3.93
CA HIS A 46 -23.86 -23.81 -5.09
C HIS A 46 -22.40 -23.63 -4.67
N GLN A 47 -21.50 -23.74 -5.62
CA GLN A 47 -20.11 -23.38 -5.45
C GLN A 47 -19.93 -21.94 -5.93
N SER A 48 -19.26 -21.11 -5.14
CA SER A 48 -18.80 -19.80 -5.56
C SER A 48 -17.29 -19.85 -5.70
N VAL A 49 -16.80 -19.47 -6.87
CA VAL A 49 -15.37 -19.42 -7.22
C VAL A 49 -14.99 -17.96 -7.44
N HIS A 50 -13.91 -17.52 -6.81
CA HIS A 50 -13.34 -16.19 -6.98
C HIS A 50 -11.97 -16.34 -7.60
N ASP A 51 -11.77 -15.70 -8.74
CA ASP A 51 -10.47 -15.58 -9.39
C ASP A 51 -9.91 -14.22 -9.04
N ILE A 52 -8.72 -14.21 -8.44
CA ILE A 52 -8.08 -13.02 -7.92
C ILE A 52 -6.69 -12.88 -8.53
N ASP A 53 -6.51 -11.84 -9.33
CA ASP A 53 -5.22 -11.42 -9.90
C ASP A 53 -4.69 -10.22 -9.13
N ARG A 54 -3.42 -10.27 -8.72
CA ARG A 54 -2.74 -9.20 -7.97
C ARG A 54 -1.41 -8.88 -8.61
N SER A 55 -1.09 -7.60 -8.74
CA SER A 55 0.25 -7.12 -9.05
C SER A 55 0.63 -5.97 -8.13
N HIS A 56 1.91 -5.87 -7.80
CA HIS A 56 2.45 -4.78 -7.00
C HIS A 56 3.86 -4.45 -7.45
N THR A 57 4.12 -3.17 -7.68
CA THR A 57 5.43 -2.65 -8.06
C THR A 57 5.80 -1.56 -7.08
N ALA A 58 7.01 -1.60 -6.54
CA ALA A 58 7.51 -0.60 -5.61
C ALA A 58 8.95 -0.23 -5.95
N LEU A 59 9.25 1.05 -5.96
CA LEU A 59 10.60 1.61 -6.02
C LEU A 59 10.81 2.46 -4.76
N GLY A 60 11.81 2.09 -3.96
CA GLY A 60 12.26 2.83 -2.81
C GLY A 60 13.68 3.37 -3.03
N TRP A 61 13.93 4.55 -2.49
CA TRP A 61 15.25 5.12 -2.33
C TRP A 61 15.42 5.57 -0.89
N GLN A 62 16.55 5.22 -0.27
CA GLN A 62 16.94 5.74 1.03
C GLN A 62 18.37 6.29 0.97
N ALA A 63 18.61 7.31 1.79
CA ALA A 63 19.90 7.94 1.94
C ALA A 63 20.20 8.20 3.42
N ASP A 64 21.36 7.76 3.89
CA ASP A 64 22.05 8.29 5.06
C ASP A 64 23.16 9.22 4.56
N TRP A 65 22.95 10.51 4.78
CA TRP A 65 23.85 11.55 4.30
C TRP A 65 25.06 11.74 5.23
N GLY A 66 25.07 11.09 6.40
CA GLY A 66 26.08 11.30 7.44
C GLY A 66 26.13 12.75 7.93
N GLY A 67 27.34 13.20 8.25
CA GLY A 67 27.61 14.55 8.76
C GLY A 67 27.10 14.78 10.18
N ASP A 68 27.35 15.99 10.69
CA ASP A 68 27.03 16.36 12.07
C ASP A 68 25.52 16.32 12.37
N TRP A 69 24.69 16.44 11.33
CA TRP A 69 23.24 16.44 11.44
C TRP A 69 22.63 15.06 11.28
N GLN A 70 23.42 14.02 11.00
CA GLN A 70 22.95 12.64 10.81
C GLN A 70 21.71 12.57 9.91
N ALA A 71 21.75 13.32 8.80
CA ALA A 71 20.57 13.54 7.98
C ALA A 71 20.20 12.25 7.24
N ARG A 72 18.90 11.94 7.17
CA ARG A 72 18.37 10.77 6.46
C ARG A 72 17.20 11.14 5.58
N SER A 73 17.05 10.42 4.47
CA SER A 73 15.93 10.59 3.55
C SER A 73 15.39 9.25 3.08
N LEU A 74 14.09 9.20 2.82
CA LEU A 74 13.37 8.10 2.21
C LEU A 74 12.43 8.68 1.16
N LEU A 75 12.39 8.06 -0.02
CA LEU A 75 11.41 8.31 -1.07
C LEU A 75 10.89 6.97 -1.56
N ARG A 76 9.58 6.83 -1.70
CA ARG A 76 8.94 5.61 -2.22
C ARG A 76 7.89 5.97 -3.26
N ALA A 77 7.82 5.18 -4.30
CA ALA A 77 6.72 5.16 -5.24
C ALA A 77 6.28 3.71 -5.43
N TYR A 78 5.00 3.42 -5.24
CA TYR A 78 4.48 2.08 -5.43
C TYR A 78 3.05 2.09 -5.96
N GLY A 79 2.70 1.01 -6.63
CA GLY A 79 1.36 0.78 -7.13
C GLY A 79 0.93 -0.64 -6.85
N SER A 80 -0.37 -0.83 -6.62
CA SER A 80 -0.99 -2.15 -6.58
C SER A 80 -2.22 -2.17 -7.48
N HIS A 81 -2.43 -3.32 -8.10
CA HIS A 81 -3.59 -3.61 -8.91
C HIS A 81 -4.15 -4.96 -8.47
N THR A 82 -5.44 -5.01 -8.17
CA THR A 82 -6.14 -6.24 -7.81
C THR A 82 -7.44 -6.33 -8.58
N THR A 83 -7.60 -7.42 -9.34
CA THR A 83 -8.87 -7.74 -9.98
C THR A 83 -9.48 -8.98 -9.32
N VAL A 84 -10.77 -8.92 -9.03
CA VAL A 84 -11.56 -10.02 -8.50
C VAL A 84 -12.74 -10.26 -9.42
N THR A 85 -12.83 -11.48 -9.95
CA THR A 85 -14.03 -11.94 -10.66
C THR A 85 -14.69 -13.06 -9.87
N ASN A 86 -15.98 -13.29 -10.13
CA ASN A 86 -16.73 -14.31 -9.44
C ASN A 86 -17.53 -15.14 -10.43
N THR A 87 -17.52 -16.45 -10.23
CA THR A 87 -18.44 -17.36 -10.89
C THR A 87 -19.19 -18.17 -9.85
N ARG A 88 -20.43 -18.57 -10.17
CA ARG A 88 -21.26 -19.41 -9.32
C ARG A 88 -21.89 -20.51 -10.14
N THR A 89 -21.98 -21.71 -9.57
CA THR A 89 -22.62 -22.85 -10.25
C THR A 89 -24.15 -22.79 -10.14
N LEU A 90 -24.83 -23.67 -10.88
CA LEU A 90 -26.30 -23.86 -10.84
C LEU A 90 -27.12 -22.62 -11.23
N GLY A 91 -26.57 -21.75 -12.07
CA GLY A 91 -27.26 -20.55 -12.56
C GLY A 91 -27.57 -19.54 -11.47
N VAL A 92 -26.83 -19.56 -10.36
CA VAL A 92 -26.91 -18.52 -9.33
C VAL A 92 -26.16 -17.28 -9.82
N ALA A 93 -26.77 -16.11 -9.70
CA ALA A 93 -26.13 -14.85 -10.11
C ALA A 93 -24.83 -14.61 -9.33
N ALA A 94 -23.74 -14.38 -10.06
CA ALA A 94 -22.43 -14.10 -9.49
C ALA A 94 -22.33 -12.67 -8.94
N LEU A 95 -21.32 -12.43 -8.11
CA LEU A 95 -20.95 -11.06 -7.72
C LEU A 95 -20.38 -10.32 -8.93
N ARG A 96 -20.62 -9.01 -8.99
CA ARG A 96 -20.04 -8.14 -10.02
C ARG A 96 -18.51 -8.13 -9.90
N PRO A 97 -17.77 -8.16 -11.01
CA PRO A 97 -16.32 -7.98 -11.00
C PRO A 97 -15.91 -6.69 -10.29
N GLN A 98 -14.72 -6.71 -9.72
CA GLN A 98 -14.14 -5.57 -9.02
C GLN A 98 -12.67 -5.42 -9.36
N THR A 99 -12.24 -4.20 -9.66
CA THR A 99 -10.83 -3.86 -9.85
C THR A 99 -10.47 -2.72 -8.89
N LEU A 100 -9.37 -2.90 -8.15
CA LEU A 100 -8.81 -1.92 -7.23
C LEU A 100 -7.41 -1.55 -7.71
N ASP A 101 -7.22 -0.26 -7.98
CA ASP A 101 -5.94 0.34 -8.33
C ASP A 101 -5.55 1.35 -7.25
N ASP A 102 -4.35 1.23 -6.72
CA ASP A 102 -3.81 2.12 -5.69
C ASP A 102 -2.40 2.54 -6.09
N ARG A 103 -2.11 3.83 -6.05
CA ARG A 103 -0.81 4.41 -6.41
C ARG A 103 -0.40 5.41 -5.36
N VAL A 104 0.80 5.26 -4.82
CA VAL A 104 1.32 6.10 -3.75
C VAL A 104 2.70 6.60 -4.11
N VAL A 105 2.94 7.89 -3.87
CA VAL A 105 4.26 8.50 -3.79
C VAL A 105 4.38 9.17 -2.44
N GLU A 106 5.42 8.84 -1.69
CA GLU A 106 5.65 9.39 -0.36
C GLU A 106 7.13 9.60 -0.12
N GLY A 107 7.45 10.57 0.71
CA GLY A 107 8.82 10.85 1.09
C GLY A 107 8.91 11.44 2.48
N GLN A 108 10.03 11.18 3.14
CA GLN A 108 10.34 11.79 4.43
C GLN A 108 11.84 12.06 4.55
N GLY A 109 12.16 13.13 5.26
CA GLY A 109 13.51 13.47 5.66
C GLY A 109 13.58 13.66 7.16
N SER A 110 14.72 13.34 7.76
CA SER A 110 14.98 13.62 9.17
C SER A 110 16.38 14.16 9.39
N VAL A 111 16.53 15.01 10.40
CA VAL A 111 17.81 15.60 10.81
C VAL A 111 17.92 15.62 12.34
N ALA A 112 19.10 15.28 12.84
CA ALA A 112 19.47 15.35 14.25
C ALA A 112 20.66 16.32 14.44
N PRO A 113 20.42 17.64 14.43
CA PRO A 113 21.50 18.64 14.46
C PRO A 113 22.22 18.74 15.80
N ALA A 114 21.65 18.16 16.86
CA ALA A 114 22.26 18.09 18.19
C ALA A 114 21.73 16.86 18.95
N ALA A 115 22.48 16.44 19.97
CA ALA A 115 22.05 15.38 20.86
C ALA A 115 20.66 15.69 21.46
N GLY A 116 19.77 14.72 21.42
CA GLY A 116 18.41 14.86 21.95
C GLY A 116 17.48 15.72 21.10
N ARG A 117 17.80 16.02 19.84
CA ARG A 117 16.90 16.73 18.91
C ARG A 117 16.79 15.94 17.61
N LEU A 118 15.58 15.56 17.24
CA LEU A 118 15.26 14.95 15.94
C LEU A 118 14.09 15.69 15.32
N TYR A 119 14.25 16.13 14.08
CA TYR A 119 13.19 16.75 13.30
C TYR A 119 12.93 15.89 12.08
N THR A 120 11.66 15.61 11.81
CA THR A 120 11.20 14.81 10.69
C THR A 120 10.14 15.57 9.94
N ALA A 121 10.18 15.56 8.62
CA ALA A 121 9.10 16.08 7.78
C ALA A 121 8.90 15.18 6.58
N GLY A 122 7.69 15.16 6.05
CA GLY A 122 7.38 14.32 4.91
C GLY A 122 6.06 14.66 4.24
N PHE A 123 5.76 13.90 3.20
CA PHE A 123 4.58 14.06 2.38
C PHE A 123 4.06 12.70 1.90
N GLU A 124 2.79 12.70 1.51
CA GLU A 124 2.13 11.57 0.86
C GLU A 124 1.24 12.11 -0.26
N TRP A 125 1.23 11.41 -1.39
CA TRP A 125 0.26 11.57 -2.46
C TRP A 125 -0.22 10.18 -2.86
N ARG A 126 -1.54 9.97 -2.81
CA ARG A 126 -2.17 8.67 -3.05
C ARG A 126 -3.43 8.80 -3.90
N ASP A 127 -3.48 8.03 -4.97
CA ASP A 127 -4.64 7.89 -5.84
C ASP A 127 -5.22 6.48 -5.69
N GLU A 128 -6.45 6.38 -5.18
CA GLU A 128 -7.21 5.13 -5.07
C GLU A 128 -8.36 5.11 -6.07
N GLN A 129 -8.49 4.03 -6.83
CA GLN A 129 -9.53 3.81 -7.83
C GLN A 129 -10.17 2.44 -7.64
N LEU A 130 -11.49 2.42 -7.73
CA LEU A 130 -12.32 1.24 -7.58
C LEU A 130 -13.32 1.17 -8.73
N ASP A 131 -13.13 0.19 -9.61
CA ASP A 131 -14.10 -0.14 -10.64
C ASP A 131 -15.00 -1.28 -10.14
N ASN A 132 -16.30 -1.00 -10.08
CA ASN A 132 -17.33 -1.99 -9.76
C ASN A 132 -18.67 -1.46 -10.26
N GLU A 133 -19.34 -2.21 -11.12
CA GLU A 133 -20.68 -1.88 -11.65
C GLU A 133 -21.76 -1.66 -10.56
N GLY A 134 -21.50 -2.07 -9.31
CA GLY A 134 -22.35 -1.79 -8.16
C GLY A 134 -22.26 -0.36 -7.62
N LEU A 135 -21.26 0.42 -8.05
CA LEU A 135 -21.12 1.84 -7.72
C LEU A 135 -21.96 2.70 -8.66
N ALA A 136 -22.33 3.90 -8.20
CA ALA A 136 -22.94 4.89 -9.07
C ALA A 136 -21.96 5.25 -10.21
N GLY A 137 -22.33 4.96 -11.46
CA GLY A 137 -21.44 5.16 -12.61
C GLY A 137 -20.38 4.07 -12.82
N GLY A 138 -20.38 3.00 -11.99
CA GLY A 138 -19.48 1.85 -12.14
C GLY A 138 -18.03 2.09 -11.67
N HIS A 139 -17.73 3.27 -11.15
CA HIS A 139 -16.38 3.72 -10.81
C HIS A 139 -16.41 4.62 -9.56
N GLY A 140 -15.36 4.55 -8.75
CA GLY A 140 -15.10 5.46 -7.64
C GLY A 140 -13.61 5.78 -7.57
N GLN A 141 -13.28 7.03 -7.33
CA GLN A 141 -11.90 7.49 -7.18
C GLN A 141 -11.78 8.46 -6.00
N VAL A 142 -10.68 8.34 -5.27
CA VAL A 142 -10.31 9.28 -4.20
C VAL A 142 -8.82 9.59 -4.32
N ARG A 143 -8.48 10.87 -4.12
CA ARG A 143 -7.11 11.33 -3.97
C ARG A 143 -6.88 11.78 -2.54
N HIS A 144 -5.75 11.38 -1.98
CA HIS A 144 -5.24 11.84 -0.71
C HIS A 144 -3.91 12.56 -0.92
N GLU A 145 -3.74 13.70 -0.28
CA GLU A 145 -2.52 14.49 -0.28
C GLU A 145 -2.23 14.85 1.16
N ALA A 146 -0.98 14.72 1.60
CA ALA A 146 -0.65 15.11 2.96
C ALA A 146 0.77 15.66 3.10
N LEU A 147 0.92 16.52 4.08
CA LEU A 147 2.20 17.06 4.55
C LEU A 147 2.26 16.93 6.06
N PHE A 148 3.39 16.51 6.60
CA PHE A 148 3.57 16.41 8.04
C PHE A 148 4.95 16.88 8.50
N GLY A 149 5.01 17.26 9.77
CA GLY A 149 6.23 17.57 10.49
C GLY A 149 6.17 17.08 11.93
N GLN A 150 7.29 16.61 12.45
CA GLN A 150 7.47 16.14 13.82
C GLN A 150 8.79 16.66 14.39
N ALA A 151 8.78 17.01 15.66
CA ALA A 151 9.95 17.33 16.46
C ALA A 151 9.98 16.46 17.72
N GLU A 152 11.13 15.86 17.99
CA GLU A 152 11.43 15.11 19.20
C GLU A 152 12.58 15.78 19.93
N LEU A 153 12.33 16.15 21.19
CA LEU A 153 13.23 16.98 21.99
C LEU A 153 13.41 16.35 23.38
N ALA A 154 14.63 15.96 23.73
CA ALA A 154 15.00 15.66 25.11
C ALA A 154 15.08 16.98 25.90
N LEU A 155 14.10 17.22 26.77
CA LEU A 155 14.03 18.43 27.60
C LEU A 155 14.86 18.29 28.87
N LEU A 156 14.81 17.10 29.49
CA LEU A 156 15.58 16.71 30.69
C LEU A 156 16.02 15.24 30.52
N PRO A 157 16.95 14.72 31.34
CA PRO A 157 17.42 13.32 31.23
C PRO A 157 16.30 12.26 31.28
N ASN A 158 15.17 12.60 31.89
CA ASN A 158 14.00 11.74 32.07
C ASN A 158 12.72 12.34 31.45
N LEU A 159 12.83 13.38 30.63
CA LEU A 159 11.69 14.03 29.98
C LEU A 159 12.00 14.31 28.51
N ALA A 160 11.20 13.73 27.63
CA ALA A 160 11.20 14.02 26.20
C ALA A 160 9.83 14.57 25.77
N LEU A 161 9.84 15.48 24.80
CA LEU A 161 8.66 16.02 24.13
C LEU A 161 8.67 15.56 22.67
N THR A 162 7.55 14.98 22.24
CA THR A 162 7.27 14.73 20.83
C THR A 162 6.06 15.58 20.44
N ALA A 163 6.24 16.44 19.44
CA ALA A 163 5.18 17.28 18.90
C ALA A 163 5.16 17.14 17.38
N GLY A 164 3.97 17.02 16.79
CA GLY A 164 3.83 16.90 15.34
C GLY A 164 2.49 17.44 14.87
N LEU A 165 2.46 17.77 13.58
CA LEU A 165 1.27 18.23 12.86
C LEU A 165 1.22 17.59 11.48
N ARG A 166 0.02 17.34 10.99
CA ARG A 166 -0.26 16.83 9.64
C ARG A 166 -1.39 17.65 9.03
N HIS A 167 -1.26 17.92 7.74
CA HIS A 167 -2.28 18.50 6.88
C HIS A 167 -2.63 17.45 5.83
N ASP A 168 -3.93 17.16 5.67
CA ASP A 168 -4.51 16.28 4.67
C ASP A 168 -5.50 17.07 3.79
#